data_AF-A0AAU6WRX7-F1
#
_entry.id   AF-A0AAU6WRX7-F1
#
_cell.length_a   1.000
_cell.length_b   1.000
_cell.length_c   1.000
_cell.angle_alpha   90.00
_cell.angle_beta   90.00
_cell.angle_gamma   90.00
#
_symmetry.space_group_name_H-M   'P 1'
#
loop_
_entity.id
_entity.type
_entity.pdbx_description
1 polymer ?
#
loop_
_entity_poly.entity_id
_entity_poly.type
_entity_poly.pdbx_seq_one_letter_code
_entity_poly.pdbx_strand_id
1 'polypeptide(L)'
;MVDNNGKIDSVSTSSSMTEVNGQKTEKTSNIYKATDGTLVKVIFETTPKESTLSIRNNNKTFILKKTGSSGKETTYTKDDMTAKVTQDSIHLIQEIILLS
;
A
#
# COMPACT_ATOMS: atom_id res chain seq x y z
N MET A 1 9.69 -10.72 10.90
CA MET A 1 8.96 -11.98 11.15
C MET A 1 8.08 -12.15 9.93
N VAL A 2 8.17 -13.29 9.24
CA VAL A 2 7.30 -13.61 8.10
C VAL A 2 6.51 -14.80 8.56
N ASP A 3 5.26 -14.60 8.97
CA ASP A 3 4.35 -15.70 9.17
C ASP A 3 3.67 -16.03 7.83
N ASN A 4 4.04 -17.16 7.23
CA ASN A 4 3.46 -17.57 5.95
C ASN A 4 2.09 -18.23 6.20
N ASN A 5 1.11 -17.44 6.61
CA ASN A 5 -0.25 -17.90 6.95
C ASN A 5 -1.33 -17.36 6.00
N GLY A 6 -0.95 -16.58 4.97
CA GLY A 6 -1.87 -15.94 4.04
C GLY A 6 -2.53 -14.66 4.60
N LYS A 7 -2.01 -14.11 5.71
CA LYS A 7 -2.38 -12.79 6.23
C LYS A 7 -1.16 -11.88 6.23
N ILE A 8 -1.45 -10.61 6.07
CA ILE A 8 -0.47 -9.55 6.20
C ILE A 8 0.04 -9.49 7.66
N ASP A 9 1.37 -9.57 7.83
CA ASP A 9 2.11 -9.27 9.07
C ASP A 9 1.92 -7.79 9.47
N SER A 10 0.80 -7.46 10.11
CA SER A 10 0.49 -6.10 10.57
C SER A 10 0.14 -6.05 12.05
N VAL A 11 0.48 -4.93 12.69
CA VAL A 11 0.14 -4.62 14.09
C VAL A 11 -1.36 -4.39 14.24
N SER A 12 -2.02 -3.90 13.19
CA SER A 12 -3.46 -3.64 13.19
C SER A 12 -3.97 -3.53 11.76
N THR A 13 -5.16 -4.10 11.50
CA THR A 13 -5.92 -3.96 10.27
C THR A 13 -7.28 -3.34 10.58
N SER A 14 -7.71 -2.39 9.75
CA SER A 14 -9.07 -1.84 9.80
C SER A 14 -9.60 -1.63 8.38
N SER A 15 -10.84 -2.02 8.12
CA SER A 15 -11.49 -1.80 6.83
C SER A 15 -12.76 -0.98 6.99
N SER A 16 -13.07 -0.18 5.98
CA SER A 16 -14.27 0.65 5.93
C SER A 16 -14.78 0.73 4.50
N MET A 17 -16.09 0.86 4.36
CA MET A 17 -16.76 1.03 3.08
C MET A 17 -17.69 2.21 3.18
N THR A 18 -17.61 3.10 2.20
CA THR A 18 -18.46 4.29 2.12
C THR A 18 -19.09 4.33 0.74
N GLU A 19 -20.34 4.76 0.67
CA GLU A 19 -21.06 4.93 -0.59
C GLU A 19 -21.69 6.31 -0.59
N VAL A 20 -21.35 7.12 -1.59
CA VAL A 20 -21.89 8.47 -1.77
C VAL A 20 -22.32 8.59 -3.22
N ASN A 21 -23.61 8.88 -3.46
CA ASN A 21 -24.19 9.00 -4.81
C ASN A 21 -23.91 7.77 -5.71
N GLY A 22 -23.99 6.56 -5.16
CA GLY A 22 -23.70 5.31 -5.89
C GLY A 22 -22.22 5.05 -6.17
N GLN A 23 -21.31 5.93 -5.75
CA GLN A 23 -19.87 5.70 -5.84
C GLN A 23 -19.37 5.06 -4.54
N LYS A 24 -19.01 3.78 -4.66
CA LYS A 24 -18.46 2.98 -3.58
C LYS A 24 -16.96 3.24 -3.42
N THR A 25 -16.53 3.58 -2.21
CA THR A 25 -15.11 3.68 -1.84
C THR A 25 -14.82 2.66 -0.74
N GLU A 26 -13.91 1.75 -1.04
CA GLU A 26 -13.40 0.74 -0.11
C GLU A 26 -12.03 1.17 0.39
N LYS A 27 -11.83 1.14 1.71
CA LYS A 27 -10.53 1.43 2.32
C LYS A 27 -10.13 0.32 3.27
N THR A 28 -8.88 -0.13 3.17
CA THR A 28 -8.25 -1.04 4.12
C THR A 28 -6.95 -0.41 4.60
N SER A 29 -6.84 -0.17 5.90
CA SER A 29 -5.63 0.36 6.54
C SER A 29 -4.92 -0.75 7.31
N ASN A 30 -3.61 -0.84 7.15
CA ASN A 30 -2.71 -1.71 7.90
C ASN A 30 -1.62 -0.87 8.57
N ILE A 31 -1.24 -1.21 9.79
CA ILE A 31 -0.07 -0.63 10.47
C ILE A 31 1.03 -1.68 10.51
N TYR A 32 2.17 -1.39 9.89
CA TYR A 32 3.35 -2.25 9.89
C TYR A 32 4.40 -1.73 10.85
N LYS A 33 5.19 -2.62 11.43
CA LYS A 33 6.42 -2.27 12.14
C LYS A 33 7.61 -2.56 11.22
N ALA A 34 8.32 -1.53 10.81
CA ALA A 34 9.55 -1.65 10.04
C ALA A 34 10.69 -2.26 10.90
N THR A 35 11.79 -2.65 10.25
CA THR A 35 12.94 -3.30 10.91
C THR A 35 13.62 -2.41 11.95
N ASP A 36 13.58 -1.09 11.77
CA ASP A 36 14.04 -0.07 12.71
C ASP A 36 13.06 0.18 13.87
N GLY A 37 11.92 -0.49 13.88
CA GLY A 37 10.86 -0.33 14.88
C GLY A 37 9.83 0.77 14.57
N THR A 38 10.01 1.53 13.48
CA THR A 38 9.08 2.60 13.08
C THR A 38 7.74 2.03 12.63
N LEU A 39 6.64 2.69 13.03
CA LEU A 39 5.31 2.33 12.57
C LEU A 39 4.98 3.00 11.24
N VAL A 40 4.59 2.21 10.25
CA VAL A 40 4.19 2.65 8.92
C VAL A 40 2.72 2.34 8.72
N LYS A 41 1.90 3.36 8.48
CA LYS A 41 0.50 3.16 8.10
C LYS A 41 0.40 3.04 6.59
N VAL A 42 -0.15 1.94 6.11
CA VAL A 42 -0.46 1.71 4.72
C VAL A 42 -1.96 1.71 4.54
N ILE A 43 -2.47 2.37 3.51
CA ILE A 43 -3.90 2.44 3.21
C ILE A 43 -4.10 2.06 1.75
N PHE A 44 -4.85 0.99 1.53
CA PHE A 44 -5.39 0.63 0.23
C PHE A 44 -6.73 1.32 0.09
N GLU A 45 -6.92 2.04 -1.02
CA GLU A 45 -8.19 2.70 -1.32
C GLU A 45 -8.59 2.38 -2.76
N THR A 46 -9.81 1.87 -2.93
CA THR A 46 -10.38 1.56 -4.23
C THR A 46 -11.69 2.33 -4.41
N THR A 47 -11.76 3.08 -5.50
CA THR A 47 -12.95 3.75 -6.00
C THR A 47 -13.35 3.12 -7.34
N PRO A 48 -14.49 3.49 -7.96
CA PRO A 48 -14.83 3.00 -9.29
C PRO A 48 -13.86 3.48 -10.38
N LYS A 49 -13.06 4.52 -10.10
CA LYS A 49 -12.15 5.15 -11.08
C LYS A 49 -10.70 4.69 -10.94
N GLU A 50 -10.24 4.47 -9.72
CA GLU A 50 -8.85 4.12 -9.45
C GLU A 50 -8.68 3.34 -8.14
N SER A 51 -7.56 2.61 -8.07
CA SER A 51 -7.03 2.04 -6.82
C SER A 51 -5.71 2.71 -6.48
N THR A 52 -5.53 3.05 -5.21
CA THR A 52 -4.31 3.71 -4.71
C THR A 52 -3.76 3.00 -3.48
N LEU A 53 -2.46 3.20 -3.27
CA LEU A 53 -1.71 2.77 -2.09
C LEU A 53 -1.11 4.01 -1.44
N SER A 54 -1.57 4.34 -0.23
CA SER A 54 -0.98 5.40 0.58
C SER A 54 -0.03 4.81 1.61
N ILE A 55 1.21 5.29 1.64
CA ILE A 55 2.23 4.91 2.64
C ILE A 55 2.54 6.15 3.48
N ARG A 56 2.26 6.07 4.79
CA ARG A 56 2.46 7.15 5.74
C ARG A 56 3.45 6.77 6.83
N ASN A 57 4.49 7.59 6.99
CA ASN A 57 5.52 7.48 8.03
C ASN A 57 5.95 8.89 8.45
N ASN A 58 6.05 9.18 9.76
CA ASN A 58 6.56 10.44 10.29
C ASN A 58 6.02 11.70 9.57
N ASN A 59 4.68 11.81 9.49
CA ASN A 59 3.92 12.87 8.81
C ASN A 59 4.13 13.00 7.29
N LYS A 60 5.00 12.23 6.66
CA LYS A 60 5.10 12.14 5.21
C LYS A 60 4.10 11.09 4.71
N THR A 61 3.40 11.43 3.62
CA THR A 61 2.46 10.52 2.95
C THR A 61 2.78 10.47 1.48
N PHE A 62 2.96 9.26 0.96
CA PHE A 62 3.14 8.98 -0.46
C PHE A 62 1.91 8.24 -0.97
N ILE A 63 1.33 8.71 -2.07
CA ILE A 63 0.14 8.09 -2.68
C ILE A 63 0.56 7.55 -4.04
N LEU A 64 0.61 6.23 -4.16
CA LEU A 64 0.97 5.53 -5.39
C LEU A 64 -0.30 5.07 -6.09
N LYS A 65 -0.35 5.21 -7.41
CA LYS A 65 -1.48 4.76 -8.22
C LYS A 65 -1.24 3.35 -8.71
N LYS A 66 -2.28 2.51 -8.73
CA LYS A 66 -2.20 1.18 -9.32
C LYS A 66 -1.90 1.31 -10.81
N THR A 67 -0.86 0.64 -11.28
CA THR A 67 -0.45 0.62 -12.69
C THR A 67 -0.55 -0.77 -13.31
N GLY A 68 -0.64 -1.83 -12.50
CA GLY A 68 -0.83 -3.18 -13.01
C GLY A 68 -1.13 -4.20 -11.92
N SER A 69 -1.58 -5.38 -12.35
CA SER A 69 -1.68 -6.58 -11.53
C SER A 69 -1.30 -7.79 -12.36
N SER A 70 -0.53 -8.71 -11.79
CA SER A 70 -0.17 -9.98 -12.40
C SER A 70 -0.28 -11.10 -11.36
N GLY A 71 -1.25 -11.98 -11.54
CA GLY A 71 -1.52 -13.07 -10.60
C GLY A 71 -1.79 -12.55 -9.18
N LYS A 72 -0.85 -12.82 -8.26
CA LYS A 72 -0.92 -12.44 -6.84
C LYS A 72 -0.16 -11.14 -6.51
N GLU A 73 0.46 -10.49 -7.49
CA GLU A 73 1.20 -9.24 -7.31
C GLU A 73 0.39 -8.07 -7.91
N THR A 74 0.31 -6.96 -7.18
CA THR A 74 -0.21 -5.68 -7.69
C THR A 74 0.88 -4.62 -7.59
N THR A 75 1.04 -3.86 -8.67
CA THR A 75 2.05 -2.81 -8.79
C THR A 75 1.39 -1.45 -8.64
N TYR A 76 1.97 -0.62 -7.78
CA TYR A 76 1.62 0.78 -7.62
C TYR A 76 2.85 1.65 -7.87
N THR A 77 2.71 2.79 -8.54
CA THR A 77 3.83 3.69 -8.81
C THR A 77 3.50 5.16 -8.51
N LYS A 78 4.56 5.93 -8.24
CA LYS A 78 4.54 7.40 -8.13
C LYS A 78 5.96 7.89 -8.41
N ASP A 79 6.14 8.70 -9.46
CA ASP A 79 7.47 9.20 -9.84
C ASP A 79 8.47 8.02 -9.90
N ASP A 80 9.59 8.10 -9.17
CA ASP A 80 10.62 7.04 -9.11
C ASP A 80 10.34 5.97 -8.02
N MET A 81 9.12 5.92 -7.48
CA MET A 81 8.71 4.94 -6.47
C MET A 81 7.84 3.85 -7.10
N THR A 82 8.17 2.60 -6.80
CA THR A 82 7.38 1.42 -7.16
C THR A 82 7.10 0.58 -5.92
N ALA A 83 5.83 0.28 -5.65
CA ALA A 83 5.44 -0.67 -4.63
C ALA A 83 4.85 -1.94 -5.28
N LYS A 84 5.45 -3.09 -4.97
CA LYS A 84 4.93 -4.41 -5.32
C LYS A 84 4.25 -4.99 -4.09
N VAL A 85 2.95 -5.21 -4.21
CA VAL A 85 2.10 -5.71 -3.13
C VAL A 85 1.69 -7.14 -3.45
N THR A 86 1.96 -8.04 -2.52
CA THR A 86 1.43 -9.40 -2.51
C THR A 86 0.41 -9.55 -1.39
N GLN A 87 -0.16 -10.74 -1.22
CA GLN A 87 -1.05 -11.04 -0.10
C GLN A 87 -0.37 -10.86 1.26
N ASP A 88 0.94 -11.09 1.35
CA ASP A 88 1.65 -11.16 2.63
C ASP A 88 2.63 -10.00 2.82
N SER A 89 3.08 -9.38 1.72
CA SER A 89 4.18 -8.41 1.75
C SER A 89 3.94 -7.17 0.91
N ILE A 90 4.61 -6.09 1.30
CA ILE A 90 4.74 -4.87 0.52
C ILE A 90 6.23 -4.58 0.34
N HIS A 91 6.70 -4.62 -0.90
CA HIS A 91 8.06 -4.26 -1.26
C HIS A 91 8.05 -2.88 -1.90
N LEU A 92 8.54 -1.87 -1.17
CA LEU A 92 8.70 -0.52 -1.67
C LEU A 92 10.13 -0.33 -2.20
N ILE A 93 10.23 0.02 -3.47
CA ILE A 93 11.48 0.36 -4.16
C ILE A 93 11.41 1.83 -4.51
N GLN A 94 12.46 2.58 -4.17
CA GLN A 94 12.67 3.94 -4.64
C GLN A 94 13.95 3.91 -5.48
N GLU A 95 13.82 4.08 -6.78
CA GLU A 95 14.98 4.22 -7.65
C GLU A 95 15.44 5.68 -7.59
N ILE A 96 16.68 5.92 -7.20
CA ILE A 96 17.31 7.24 -7.38
C ILE A 96 18.11 7.15 -8.67
N ILE A 97 17.70 7.88 -9.70
CA ILE A 97 18.52 8.06 -10.90
C ILE A 97 19.60 9.09 -10.57
N LEU A 98 20.83 8.63 -10.35
CA LEU A 98 22.04 9.47 -10.39
C LEU A 98 22.49 9.54 -11.86
N LEU A 99 22.25 10.68 -12.51
CA LEU A 99 22.94 11.02 -13.76
C LEU A 99 24.33 11.56 -13.38
N SER A 100 25.37 10.79 -13.69
CA SER A 100 26.77 11.23 -13.64
C SER A 100 27.21 11.83 -14.96
#